data_AF-A0AAW1VXN3-F1
#
_entry.id   AF-A0AAW1VXN3-F1
#
_cell.length_a   1.000
_cell.length_b   1.000
_cell.length_c   1.000
_cell.angle_alpha   90.00
_cell.angle_beta   90.00
_cell.angle_gamma   90.00
#
_symmetry.space_group_name_H-M   'P 1'
#
loop_
_entity.id
_entity.type
_entity.pdbx_description
1 polymer ?
#
loop_
_entity_poly.entity_id
_entity_poly.type
_entity_poly.pdbx_seq_one_letter_code
_entity_poly.pdbx_strand_id
1 'polypeptide(L)'
;MVGFKNSILVNFGECGMASSLGSFQVKYVNEITRLGIIRVSKEDHQKVWSAITMVRSIADCPVIFNLLDLSGSIKACKKTALMCDEAKFEQYKLVVGSNLSAQDTQKMQFYLDKTKGLEH
;
A
#
# COMPACT_ATOMS: atom_id res chain seq x y z
N MET A 1 -10.71 3.53 -1.06
CA MET A 1 -9.87 3.24 0.12
C MET A 1 -10.69 3.34 1.42
N VAL A 2 -11.85 2.66 1.49
CA VAL A 2 -12.75 2.65 2.68
C VAL A 2 -12.60 1.34 3.46
N GLY A 3 -12.25 0.24 2.79
CA GLY A 3 -12.16 -1.08 3.42
C GLY A 3 -11.00 -1.29 4.39
N PHE A 4 -9.85 -0.64 4.19
CA PHE A 4 -8.68 -0.85 5.06
C PHE A 4 -8.91 -0.36 6.50
N LYS A 5 -9.55 0.82 6.64
CA LYS A 5 -9.92 1.37 7.94
C LYS A 5 -10.95 0.48 8.66
N ASN A 6 -11.90 -0.09 7.91
CA ASN A 6 -12.91 -0.98 8.46
C ASN A 6 -12.32 -2.33 8.91
N SER A 7 -11.33 -2.87 8.19
CA SER A 7 -10.65 -4.11 8.60
C SER A 7 -9.78 -3.92 9.85
N ILE A 8 -9.14 -2.75 10.04
CA ILE A 8 -8.45 -2.43 11.30
C ILE A 8 -9.47 -2.34 12.45
N LEU A 9 -10.60 -1.67 12.24
CA LEU A 9 -11.66 -1.54 13.24
C LEU A 9 -12.23 -2.90 13.66
N VAL A 10 -12.50 -3.79 12.70
CA VAL A 10 -13.04 -5.13 12.95
C VAL A 10 -12.03 -6.02 13.68
N ASN A 11 -10.74 -5.94 13.34
CA ASN A 11 -9.72 -6.84 13.91
C ASN A 11 -9.13 -6.35 15.25
N PHE A 12 -9.12 -5.03 15.53
CA PHE A 12 -8.45 -4.44 16.70
C PHE A 12 -9.39 -3.64 17.61
N GLY A 13 -10.69 -3.60 17.28
CA GLY A 13 -11.71 -2.86 18.02
C GLY A 13 -11.53 -1.34 17.97
N GLU A 14 -12.44 -0.61 18.63
CA GLU A 14 -12.43 0.86 18.68
C GLU A 14 -11.16 1.42 19.37
N CYS A 15 -10.61 0.69 20.34
CA CYS A 15 -9.42 1.11 21.08
C CYS A 15 -8.11 1.02 20.26
N GLY A 16 -8.00 0.04 19.35
CA GLY A 16 -6.86 -0.11 18.41
C GLY A 16 -6.96 0.81 17.19
N MET A 17 -8.18 1.14 16.77
CA MET A 17 -8.44 2.23 15.83
C MET A 17 -8.06 3.58 16.42
N ALA A 18 -8.50 3.93 17.63
CA ALA A 18 -8.25 5.24 18.24
C ALA A 18 -6.76 5.55 18.49
N SER A 19 -5.97 4.56 18.90
CA SER A 19 -4.53 4.71 19.12
C SER A 19 -3.72 4.75 17.81
N SER A 20 -4.19 4.04 16.77
CA SER A 20 -3.56 4.06 15.45
C SER A 20 -4.03 5.23 14.58
N LEU A 21 -5.21 5.83 14.80
CA LEU A 21 -5.78 6.86 13.91
C LEU A 21 -4.91 8.11 13.77
N GLY A 22 -4.13 8.46 14.80
CA GLY A 22 -3.21 9.61 14.77
C GLY A 22 -1.90 9.34 14.02
N SER A 23 -1.42 8.08 14.02
CA SER A 23 -0.12 7.71 13.46
C SER A 23 -0.21 6.91 12.16
N PHE A 24 -1.35 6.28 11.89
CA PHE A 24 -1.67 5.47 10.72
C PHE A 24 -2.06 6.39 9.56
N GLN A 25 -1.15 6.55 8.60
CA GLN A 25 -1.37 7.37 7.42
C GLN A 25 -1.03 6.57 6.16
N VAL A 26 -1.99 6.46 5.24
CA VAL A 26 -1.70 5.91 3.92
C VAL A 26 -1.06 7.00 3.07
N LYS A 27 0.25 6.88 2.83
CA LYS A 27 1.03 7.86 2.08
C LYS A 27 0.92 7.64 0.57
N TYR A 28 0.80 6.38 0.14
CA TYR A 28 0.78 6.02 -1.26
C TYR A 28 -0.03 4.77 -1.50
N VAL A 29 -0.76 4.73 -2.63
CA VAL A 29 -1.35 3.53 -3.21
C VAL A 29 -1.31 3.63 -4.73
N ASN A 30 -0.85 2.56 -5.36
CA ASN A 30 -0.87 2.34 -6.79
C ASN A 30 -1.92 1.28 -7.11
N GLU A 31 -2.92 1.65 -7.91
CA GLU A 31 -4.00 0.73 -8.29
C GLU A 31 -3.57 -0.31 -9.32
N ILE A 32 -2.55 -0.01 -10.13
CA ILE A 32 -2.05 -0.88 -11.19
C ILE A 32 -1.25 -2.04 -10.58
N THR A 33 -0.27 -1.71 -9.74
CA THR A 33 0.63 -2.69 -9.11
C THR A 33 0.12 -3.23 -7.77
N ARG A 34 -1.00 -2.67 -7.28
CA ARG A 34 -1.60 -2.93 -5.97
C ARG A 34 -0.61 -2.77 -4.82
N LEU A 35 0.33 -1.83 -4.97
CA LEU A 35 1.33 -1.50 -3.95
C LEU A 35 0.86 -0.30 -3.11
N GLY A 36 1.19 -0.31 -1.82
CA GLY A 36 0.89 0.83 -0.94
C GLY A 36 1.99 1.06 0.09
N ILE A 37 2.08 2.31 0.56
CA ILE A 37 2.97 2.72 1.66
C ILE A 37 2.10 3.27 2.77
N ILE A 38 2.29 2.72 3.95
CA ILE A 38 1.59 3.08 5.18
C ILE A 38 2.63 3.55 6.18
N ARG A 39 2.42 4.73 6.75
CA ARG A 39 3.17 5.25 7.89
C ARG A 39 2.41 4.89 9.16
N VAL A 40 3.14 4.45 10.18
CA VAL A 40 2.66 4.14 11.54
C VAL A 40 3.70 4.59 12.56
N SER A 41 3.28 4.82 13.80
CA SER A 41 4.16 5.06 14.95
C SER A 41 5.10 3.88 15.19
N LYS A 42 6.30 4.15 15.74
CA LYS A 42 7.24 3.07 16.07
C LYS A 42 6.66 2.13 17.12
N GLU A 43 5.78 2.60 17.97
CA GLU A 43 5.17 1.86 19.07
C GLU A 43 4.05 0.92 18.59
N ASP A 44 3.38 1.24 17.49
CA ASP A 44 2.19 0.49 17.03
C ASP A 44 2.42 -0.33 15.76
N HIS A 45 3.60 -0.23 15.12
CA HIS A 45 3.86 -0.93 13.85
C HIS A 45 3.61 -2.45 13.91
N GLN A 46 3.92 -3.10 15.05
CA GLN A 46 3.69 -4.54 15.24
C GLN A 46 2.19 -4.87 15.31
N LYS A 47 1.41 -4.07 16.02
CA LYS A 47 -0.05 -4.24 16.13
C LYS A 47 -0.69 -4.08 14.76
N VAL A 48 -0.33 -3.02 14.04
CA VAL A 48 -0.84 -2.76 12.69
C VAL A 48 -0.43 -3.88 11.73
N TRP A 49 0.81 -4.34 11.77
CA TRP A 49 1.25 -5.45 10.93
C TRP A 49 0.46 -6.73 11.21
N SER A 50 0.27 -7.09 12.48
CA SER A 50 -0.56 -8.22 12.86
C SER A 50 -2.02 -8.06 12.42
N ALA A 51 -2.54 -6.83 12.39
CA ALA A 51 -3.89 -6.57 11.88
C ALA A 51 -4.03 -6.86 10.39
N ILE A 52 -3.03 -6.43 9.63
CA ILE A 52 -3.00 -6.54 8.18
C ILE A 52 -2.98 -8.01 7.75
N THR A 53 -2.22 -8.86 8.43
CA THR A 53 -2.14 -10.29 8.10
C THR A 53 -3.43 -11.05 8.37
N MET A 54 -4.30 -10.52 9.24
CA MET A 54 -5.61 -11.10 9.54
C MET A 54 -6.71 -10.64 8.57
N VAL A 55 -6.46 -9.66 7.72
CA VAL A 55 -7.44 -9.21 6.72
C VAL A 55 -7.58 -10.27 5.63
N ARG A 56 -8.77 -10.87 5.52
CA ARG A 56 -9.09 -11.89 4.50
C ARG A 56 -9.88 -11.34 3.32
N SER A 57 -10.63 -10.26 3.52
CA SER A 57 -11.44 -9.64 2.47
C SER A 57 -11.56 -8.13 2.65
N ILE A 58 -11.71 -7.42 1.54
CA ILE A 58 -12.01 -5.99 1.47
C ILE A 58 -13.11 -5.79 0.43
N ALA A 59 -14.23 -5.17 0.85
CA ALA A 59 -15.40 -4.97 -0.02
C ALA A 59 -15.81 -6.28 -0.73
N ASP A 60 -15.87 -7.37 0.04
CA ASP A 60 -16.21 -8.73 -0.41
C ASP A 60 -15.24 -9.36 -1.43
N CYS A 61 -14.13 -8.69 -1.75
CA CYS A 61 -13.04 -9.27 -2.51
C CYS A 61 -12.03 -9.96 -1.57
N PRO A 62 -11.72 -11.26 -1.76
CA PRO A 62 -10.64 -11.91 -1.04
C PRO A 62 -9.30 -11.24 -1.31
N VAL A 63 -8.54 -10.93 -0.27
CA VAL A 63 -7.24 -10.28 -0.38
C VAL A 63 -6.20 -10.95 0.50
N ILE A 64 -4.94 -10.87 0.07
CA ILE A 64 -3.78 -11.23 0.87
C ILE A 64 -2.82 -10.05 0.82
N PHE A 65 -2.39 -9.61 2.00
CA PHE A 65 -1.38 -8.56 2.12
C PHE A 65 -0.01 -9.18 2.33
N ASN A 66 0.94 -8.77 1.49
CA ASN A 66 2.35 -9.14 1.62
C ASN A 66 3.13 -7.91 2.08
N LEU A 67 3.83 -8.02 3.21
CA LEU A 67 4.79 -7.00 3.63
C LEU A 67 6.02 -7.07 2.74
N LEU A 68 6.29 -5.98 2.04
CA LEU A 68 7.45 -5.85 1.17
C LEU A 68 8.66 -5.28 1.93
N ASP A 69 8.44 -4.22 2.72
CA ASP A 69 9.48 -3.49 3.43
C ASP A 69 8.91 -2.89 4.72
N LEU A 70 9.71 -2.92 5.79
CA LEU A 70 9.45 -2.21 7.03
C LEU A 70 10.68 -1.39 7.39
N SER A 71 10.61 -0.08 7.18
CA SER A 71 11.73 0.83 7.42
C SER A 71 11.30 2.08 8.19
N GLY A 72 12.20 2.57 9.05
CA GLY A 72 11.99 3.82 9.80
C GLY A 72 12.25 5.08 8.97
N SER A 73 12.55 4.95 7.67
CA SER A 73 12.89 6.05 6.78
C SER A 73 12.06 5.98 5.52
N ILE A 74 11.29 7.06 5.24
CA ILE A 74 10.53 7.18 4.00
C ILE A 74 11.44 7.08 2.77
N LYS A 75 12.71 7.51 2.86
CA LYS A 75 13.66 7.40 1.75
C LYS A 75 13.97 5.95 1.39
N ALA A 76 14.19 5.09 2.39
CA ALA A 76 14.43 3.68 2.17
C ALA A 76 13.18 2.99 1.61
N CYS A 77 12.02 3.25 2.22
CA CYS A 77 10.74 2.72 1.78
C CYS A 77 10.41 3.13 0.33
N LYS A 78 10.63 4.40 -0.04
CA LYS A 78 10.45 4.91 -1.42
C LYS A 78 11.31 4.17 -2.43
N LYS A 79 12.58 3.94 -2.12
CA LYS A 79 13.49 3.21 -3.01
C LYS A 79 12.97 1.80 -3.28
N THR A 80 12.59 1.07 -2.23
CA THR A 80 12.06 -0.29 -2.35
C THR A 80 10.71 -0.30 -3.09
N ALA A 81 9.84 0.66 -2.80
CA ALA A 81 8.55 0.81 -3.47
C ALA A 81 8.69 1.07 -4.97
N LEU A 82 9.58 2.00 -5.38
CA LEU A 82 9.84 2.31 -6.79
C LEU A 82 10.34 1.09 -7.56
N MET A 83 11.34 0.38 -7.02
CA MET A 83 11.87 -0.84 -7.63
C MET A 83 10.80 -1.92 -7.79
N CYS A 84 9.95 -2.09 -6.77
CA CYS A 84 8.87 -3.07 -6.82
C CYS A 84 7.76 -2.66 -7.80
N ASP A 85 7.42 -1.38 -7.86
CA ASP A 85 6.41 -0.86 -8.79
C ASP A 85 6.84 -1.01 -10.24
N GLU A 86 8.10 -0.69 -10.56
CA GLU A 86 8.66 -0.90 -11.89
C GLU A 86 8.63 -2.38 -12.27
N ALA A 87 9.12 -3.26 -11.39
CA ALA A 87 9.13 -4.71 -11.64
C ALA A 87 7.72 -5.30 -11.82
N LYS A 88 6.75 -4.90 -10.99
CA LYS A 88 5.36 -5.34 -11.11
C LYS A 88 4.69 -4.78 -12.35
N PHE A 89 5.03 -3.56 -12.77
CA PHE A 89 4.47 -2.98 -13.97
C PHE A 89 5.01 -3.68 -15.22
N GLU A 90 6.29 -4.07 -15.27
CA GLU A 90 6.80 -4.91 -16.35
C GLU A 90 6.02 -6.23 -16.46
N GLN A 91 5.76 -6.90 -15.33
CA GLN A 91 4.93 -8.10 -15.32
C GLN A 91 3.50 -7.82 -15.80
N TYR A 92 2.91 -6.70 -15.37
CA TYR A 92 1.58 -6.28 -15.82
C TYR A 92 1.53 -6.11 -17.35
N LYS A 93 2.55 -5.49 -17.96
CA LYS A 93 2.63 -5.34 -19.43
C LYS A 93 2.63 -6.70 -20.12
N LEU A 94 3.34 -7.69 -19.59
CA LEU A 94 3.38 -9.04 -20.16
C LEU A 94 2.01 -9.73 -20.10
N VAL A 95 1.25 -9.52 -19.02
CA VAL A 95 -0.09 -10.12 -18.84
C VAL A 95 -1.13 -9.45 -19.73
N VAL A 96 -1.09 -8.12 -19.85
CA VAL A 96 -2.05 -7.34 -20.66
C VAL A 96 -1.73 -7.45 -22.16
N GLY A 97 -0.47 -7.63 -22.52
CA GLY A 97 -0.02 -7.81 -23.89
C GLY A 97 -0.40 -6.63 -24.79
N SER A 98 -1.05 -6.92 -25.92
CA SER A 98 -1.47 -5.93 -26.92
C SER A 98 -2.58 -4.97 -26.46
N ASN A 99 -3.21 -5.22 -25.31
CA ASN A 99 -4.27 -4.36 -24.77
C ASN A 99 -3.74 -3.18 -23.95
N LEU A 100 -2.41 -3.02 -23.83
CA LEU A 100 -1.82 -1.95 -23.04
C LEU A 100 -2.09 -0.60 -23.71
N SER A 101 -2.92 0.22 -23.08
CA SER A 101 -3.24 1.55 -23.58
C SER A 101 -2.12 2.55 -23.26
N ALA A 102 -1.99 3.58 -24.10
CA ALA A 102 -1.19 4.76 -23.76
C ALA A 102 -1.65 5.40 -22.43
N GLN A 103 -2.94 5.26 -22.09
CA GLN A 103 -3.50 5.73 -20.82
C GLN A 103 -2.95 4.96 -19.61
N ASP A 104 -2.72 3.64 -19.73
CA ASP A 104 -2.16 2.84 -18.63
C ASP A 104 -0.71 3.25 -18.33
N THR A 105 0.05 3.53 -19.39
CA THR A 105 1.44 4.01 -19.27
C THR A 105 1.50 5.39 -18.63
N GLN A 106 0.61 6.30 -19.04
CA GLN A 106 0.51 7.63 -18.42
C GLN A 106 0.08 7.54 -16.95
N LYS A 107 -0.90 6.69 -16.64
CA LYS A 107 -1.36 6.46 -15.26
C LYS A 107 -0.25 5.89 -14.38
N MET A 108 0.56 4.97 -14.92
CA MET A 108 1.72 4.45 -14.21
C MET A 108 2.77 5.53 -13.95
N GLN A 109 3.08 6.36 -14.96
CA GLN A 109 4.03 7.45 -14.81
C GLN A 109 3.61 8.43 -13.70
N PHE A 110 2.31 8.76 -13.64
CA PHE A 110 1.74 9.56 -12.56
C PHE A 110 1.99 8.94 -11.17
N TYR A 111 1.83 7.62 -11.02
CA TYR A 111 2.10 6.94 -9.74
C TYR A 111 3.59 6.93 -9.36
N LEU A 112 4.49 6.76 -10.34
CA LEU A 112 5.94 6.84 -10.11
C LEU A 112 6.33 8.23 -9.63
N ASP A 113 5.79 9.28 -10.24
CA ASP A 113 6.08 10.66 -9.86
C ASP A 113 5.48 10.99 -8.49
N LYS A 114 4.29 10.47 -8.18
CA LYS A 114 3.70 10.55 -6.85
C LYS A 114 4.58 9.89 -5.79
N THR A 115 5.17 8.73 -6.08
CA THR A 115 6.09 8.03 -5.17
C THR A 115 7.36 8.83 -4.94
N LYS A 116 7.93 9.42 -5.99
CA LYS A 116 9.13 10.28 -5.88
C LYS A 116 8.86 11.51 -5.02
N GLY A 117 7.71 12.14 -5.21
CA GLY A 117 7.25 13.33 -4.48
C GLY A 117 6.75 13.10 -3.06
N LEU A 118 6.81 11.86 -2.54
CA LEU A 118 6.48 11.59 -1.14
C LEU A 118 7.52 12.24 -0.21
N GLU A 119 7.13 13.35 0.40
CA GLU A 119 7.84 14.03 1.46
C GLU A 119 7.08 13.84 2.79
N HIS A 120 7.85 13.74 3.89
CA HIS A 120 7.47 13.57 5.30
C HIS A 120 6.00 13.21 5.65
#